data_AF-A0A9J7LRJ3-F1
#
_entry.id   AF-A0A9J7LRJ3-F1
#
_cell.length_a   1.000
_cell.length_b   1.000
_cell.length_c   1.000
_cell.angle_alpha   90.00
_cell.angle_beta   90.00
_cell.angle_gamma   90.00
#
_symmetry.space_group_name_H-M   'P 1'
#
loop_
_entity.id
_entity.type
_entity.pdbx_description
1 polymer ?
#
loop_
_entity_poly.entity_id
_entity_poly.type
_entity_poly.pdbx_seq_one_letter_code
_entity_poly.pdbx_strand_id
1 'polypeptide(L)'
;MDAEAVTAAIELNKQSILNAVSVMMDQKLGDLKRANEDLAEKQVQQLKKMKSDSAPKIKRKAYQDQFDFTQQVKEKLVEAKTEAQAGKTERALQALAEGEELISFRQKCILMADKSEAGWLTVEEYKKNELADNSDDEKRMFKAEMRAKKAKKENEEKRRKTGQAKRSFDKSFQPPVRFYGNATSSVTSAKKPGNCFACGEEGHWRGTCPKLSGFRQRGQQFDTMSSKKL
;
A
#
# COMPACT_ATOMS: atom_id res chain seq x y z
N MET A 1 -34.74 18.88 -65.19
CA MET A 1 -33.58 18.58 -64.33
C MET A 1 -32.57 17.88 -65.21
N ASP A 2 -31.44 18.53 -65.48
CA ASP A 2 -30.44 18.01 -66.41
C ASP A 2 -29.72 16.80 -65.81
N ALA A 3 -29.71 15.69 -66.55
CA ALA A 3 -29.10 14.43 -66.11
C ALA A 3 -27.63 14.64 -65.71
N GLU A 4 -26.91 15.51 -66.42
CA GLU A 4 -25.50 15.84 -66.19
C GLU A 4 -25.24 16.47 -64.82
N ALA A 5 -26.15 17.34 -64.35
CA ALA A 5 -26.07 17.95 -63.02
C ALA A 5 -26.29 16.92 -61.90
N VAL A 6 -27.16 15.93 -62.14
CA VAL A 6 -27.38 14.82 -61.19
C VAL A 6 -26.16 13.92 -61.12
N THR A 7 -25.53 13.59 -62.26
CA THR A 7 -24.29 12.78 -62.27
C THR A 7 -23.13 13.49 -61.58
N ALA A 8 -22.97 14.80 -61.80
CA ALA A 8 -21.95 15.60 -61.14
C ALA A 8 -22.15 15.64 -59.62
N ALA A 9 -23.39 15.82 -59.16
CA ALA A 9 -23.73 15.80 -57.73
C ALA A 9 -23.45 14.44 -57.08
N ILE A 10 -23.74 13.34 -57.78
CA ILE A 10 -23.42 11.98 -57.32
C ILE A 10 -21.92 11.78 -57.17
N GLU A 11 -21.12 12.25 -58.12
CA GLU A 11 -19.67 12.07 -58.10
C GLU A 11 -19.00 12.88 -56.99
N LEU A 12 -19.48 14.10 -56.74
CA LEU A 12 -19.03 14.95 -55.65
C LEU A 12 -19.36 14.33 -54.28
N ASN A 13 -20.55 13.73 -54.15
CA ASN A 13 -20.94 13.00 -52.95
C ASN A 13 -20.06 11.76 -52.70
N LYS A 14 -19.78 10.96 -53.74
CA LYS A 14 -18.83 9.83 -53.64
C LYS A 14 -17.46 10.27 -53.16
N GLN A 15 -16.89 11.34 -53.75
CA GLN A 15 -15.60 11.87 -53.33
C GLN A 15 -15.62 12.36 -51.88
N SER A 16 -16.70 13.05 -51.47
CA SER A 16 -16.88 13.49 -50.09
C SER A 16 -16.92 12.32 -49.11
N ILE A 17 -17.65 11.24 -49.43
CA ILE A 17 -17.73 10.04 -48.59
C ILE A 17 -16.37 9.34 -48.51
N LEU A 18 -15.68 9.15 -49.64
CA LEU A 18 -14.37 8.51 -49.69
C LEU A 18 -13.34 9.29 -48.86
N ASN A 19 -13.34 10.62 -48.97
CA ASN A 19 -12.47 11.47 -48.16
C ASN A 19 -12.80 11.36 -46.66
N ALA A 20 -14.08 11.37 -46.30
CA ALA A 20 -14.50 11.21 -44.90
C ALA A 20 -14.08 9.85 -44.33
N VAL A 21 -14.21 8.77 -45.11
CA VAL A 21 -13.78 7.43 -44.71
C VAL A 21 -12.26 7.36 -44.58
N SER A 22 -11.51 7.95 -45.52
CA SER A 22 -10.04 8.01 -45.45
C SER A 22 -9.57 8.72 -44.18
N VAL A 23 -10.12 9.90 -43.88
CA VAL A 23 -9.77 10.66 -42.69
C VAL A 23 -10.13 9.88 -41.41
N MET A 24 -11.28 9.22 -41.39
CA MET A 24 -11.67 8.39 -40.24
C MET A 24 -10.73 7.20 -40.05
N MET A 25 -10.32 6.54 -41.15
CA MET A 25 -9.36 5.43 -41.09
C MET A 25 -8.01 5.91 -40.56
N ASP A 26 -7.48 7.01 -41.07
CA ASP A 26 -6.20 7.57 -40.61
C ASP A 26 -6.25 7.95 -39.13
N GLN A 27 -7.36 8.56 -38.69
CA GLN A 27 -7.58 8.90 -37.28
C GLN A 27 -7.62 7.64 -36.40
N LYS A 28 -8.40 6.63 -36.80
CA LYS A 28 -8.53 5.37 -36.04
C LYS A 28 -7.25 4.55 -36.04
N LEU A 29 -6.50 4.56 -37.13
CA LEU A 29 -5.19 3.92 -37.21
C LEU A 29 -4.18 4.62 -36.28
N GLY A 30 -4.23 5.95 -36.22
CA GLY A 30 -3.46 6.75 -35.26
C GLY A 30 -3.81 6.44 -33.81
N ASP A 31 -5.11 6.34 -33.49
CA ASP A 31 -5.59 5.96 -32.16
C ASP A 31 -5.14 4.54 -31.77
N LEU A 32 -5.26 3.57 -32.68
CA LEU A 32 -4.82 2.19 -32.48
C LEU A 32 -3.31 2.11 -32.25
N LYS A 33 -2.52 2.84 -33.03
CA LYS A 33 -1.06 2.86 -32.87
C LYS A 33 -0.67 3.38 -31.49
N ARG A 34 -1.27 4.49 -31.04
CA ARG A 34 -1.05 5.05 -29.70
C ARG A 34 -1.45 4.07 -28.60
N ALA A 35 -2.62 3.44 -28.72
CA ALA A 35 -3.08 2.46 -27.73
C ALA A 35 -2.16 1.22 -27.67
N ASN A 36 -1.62 0.79 -28.81
CA ASN A 36 -0.69 -0.34 -28.88
C ASN A 36 0.67 0.01 -28.26
N GLU A 37 1.19 1.21 -28.50
CA GLU A 37 2.42 1.71 -27.85
C GLU A 37 2.25 1.78 -26.33
N ASP A 38 1.11 2.27 -25.84
CA ASP A 38 0.81 2.30 -24.40
C ASP A 38 0.73 0.90 -23.79
N LEU A 39 0.13 -0.06 -24.50
CA LEU A 39 0.03 -1.44 -24.05
C LEU A 39 1.43 -2.08 -23.98
N ALA A 40 2.28 -1.83 -24.98
CA ALA A 40 3.65 -2.30 -24.99
C ALA A 40 4.47 -1.69 -23.83
N GLU A 41 4.34 -0.39 -23.58
CA GLU A 41 4.98 0.27 -22.43
C GLU A 41 4.53 -0.35 -21.10
N LYS A 42 3.22 -0.58 -20.92
CA LYS A 42 2.67 -1.25 -19.73
C LYS A 42 3.20 -2.68 -19.57
N GLN A 43 3.27 -3.46 -20.64
CA GLN A 43 3.84 -4.81 -20.61
C GLN A 43 5.32 -4.79 -20.21
N VAL A 44 6.11 -3.87 -20.77
CA VAL A 44 7.52 -3.70 -20.40
C VAL A 44 7.67 -3.31 -18.92
N GLN A 45 6.82 -2.43 -18.41
CA GLN A 45 6.81 -2.07 -16.99
C GLN A 45 6.45 -3.25 -16.10
N GLN A 46 5.45 -4.06 -16.45
CA GLN A 46 5.10 -5.28 -15.71
C GLN A 46 6.24 -6.29 -15.71
N LEU A 47 6.89 -6.51 -16.85
CA LEU A 47 8.06 -7.38 -16.95
C LEU A 47 9.23 -6.86 -16.11
N LYS A 48 9.43 -5.54 -16.04
CA LYS A 48 10.43 -4.93 -15.14
C LYS A 48 10.10 -5.18 -13.66
N LYS A 49 8.83 -5.07 -13.26
CA LYS A 49 8.36 -5.37 -11.89
C LYS A 49 8.56 -6.86 -11.54
N MET A 50 8.35 -7.77 -12.50
CA MET A 50 8.60 -9.20 -12.32
C MET A 50 10.10 -9.55 -12.24
N LYS A 51 10.96 -8.78 -12.91
CA LYS A 51 12.41 -9.02 -12.97
C LYS A 51 13.20 -8.30 -11.87
N SER A 52 12.62 -7.31 -11.18
CA SER A 52 13.29 -6.67 -10.04
C SER A 52 13.24 -7.58 -8.82
N ASP A 53 14.42 -7.88 -8.29
CA ASP A 53 14.72 -8.82 -7.21
C ASP A 53 13.82 -8.75 -5.97
N SER A 54 13.72 -9.91 -5.31
CA SER A 54 12.85 -10.26 -4.19
C SER A 54 12.43 -9.08 -3.31
N ALA A 55 11.14 -8.78 -3.31
CA ALA A 55 10.53 -7.87 -2.34
C ALA A 55 11.06 -8.18 -0.92
N PRO A 56 11.39 -7.15 -0.12
CA PRO A 56 11.86 -7.36 1.24
C PRO A 56 10.92 -8.31 1.99
N LYS A 57 11.43 -9.41 2.54
CA LYS A 57 10.62 -10.37 3.30
C LYS A 57 10.20 -9.75 4.63
N ILE A 58 9.05 -9.07 4.64
CA ILE A 58 8.49 -8.47 5.84
C ILE A 58 7.88 -9.57 6.72
N LYS A 59 8.34 -9.65 7.97
CA LYS A 59 8.00 -10.75 8.89
C LYS A 59 6.54 -10.77 9.34
N ARG A 60 5.86 -9.61 9.40
CA ARG A 60 4.46 -9.52 9.85
C ARG A 60 3.57 -9.10 8.69
N LYS A 61 2.48 -9.85 8.47
CA LYS A 61 1.47 -9.56 7.45
C LYS A 61 0.98 -8.11 7.50
N ALA A 62 0.69 -7.57 8.68
CA ALA A 62 0.24 -6.17 8.82
C ALA A 62 1.25 -5.13 8.32
N TYR A 63 2.57 -5.36 8.51
CA TYR A 63 3.59 -4.46 7.98
C TYR A 63 3.79 -4.66 6.49
N GLN A 64 3.60 -5.88 5.98
CA GLN A 64 3.61 -6.16 4.56
C GLN A 64 2.46 -5.44 3.86
N ASP A 65 1.24 -5.55 4.39
CA ASP A 65 0.06 -4.86 3.84
C ASP A 65 0.20 -3.32 3.85
N GLN A 66 0.97 -2.77 4.80
CA GLN A 66 1.28 -1.34 4.83
C GLN A 66 2.36 -1.00 3.79
N PHE A 67 3.41 -1.79 3.69
CA PHE A 67 4.49 -1.61 2.72
C PHE A 67 3.97 -1.70 1.29
N ASP A 68 3.22 -2.75 0.97
CA ASP A 68 2.64 -2.98 -0.36
C ASP A 68 1.72 -1.83 -0.77
N PHE A 69 0.90 -1.33 0.16
CA PHE A 69 0.08 -0.15 -0.08
C PHE A 69 0.92 1.10 -0.35
N THR A 70 1.94 1.38 0.47
CA THR A 70 2.81 2.55 0.25
C THR A 70 3.58 2.45 -1.06
N GLN A 71 3.94 1.24 -1.47
CA GLN A 71 4.60 0.99 -2.74
C GLN A 71 3.66 1.25 -3.92
N GLN A 72 2.40 0.81 -3.86
CA GLN A 72 1.39 1.12 -4.88
C GLN A 72 1.16 2.63 -5.06
N VAL A 73 1.01 3.37 -3.96
CA VAL A 73 0.87 4.84 -4.02
C VAL A 73 2.11 5.49 -4.61
N LYS A 74 3.31 5.04 -4.19
CA LYS A 74 4.57 5.55 -4.74
C LYS A 74 4.68 5.30 -6.24
N GLU A 75 4.24 4.15 -6.72
CA GLU A 75 4.21 3.82 -8.16
C GLU A 75 3.33 4.81 -8.93
N LYS A 76 2.13 5.11 -8.42
CA LYS A 76 1.24 6.12 -9.04
C LYS A 76 1.84 7.53 -9.08
N LEU A 77 2.54 7.92 -8.02
CA LEU A 77 3.25 9.21 -8.00
C LEU A 77 4.43 9.24 -8.99
N VAL A 78 5.15 8.13 -9.15
CA VAL A 78 6.23 8.01 -10.13
C VAL A 78 5.67 8.05 -11.55
N GLU A 79 4.61 7.29 -11.83
CA GLU A 79 3.88 7.31 -13.12
C GLU A 79 3.44 8.74 -13.46
N ALA A 80 2.76 9.43 -12.53
CA ALA A 80 2.33 10.81 -12.72
C ALA A 80 3.50 11.75 -13.01
N LYS A 81 4.61 11.61 -12.28
CA LYS A 81 5.82 12.41 -12.50
C LYS A 81 6.41 12.16 -13.89
N THR A 82 6.51 10.90 -14.32
CA THR A 82 7.08 10.56 -15.64
C THR A 82 6.21 11.04 -16.79
N GLU A 83 4.88 10.89 -16.68
CA GLU A 83 3.92 11.36 -17.69
C GLU A 83 3.92 12.89 -17.78
N ALA A 84 4.00 13.59 -16.64
CA ALA A 84 4.12 15.04 -16.60
C ALA A 84 5.41 15.54 -17.27
N GLN A 85 6.54 14.86 -17.02
CA GLN A 85 7.83 15.17 -17.68
C GLN A 85 7.80 14.91 -19.19
N ALA A 86 6.99 13.95 -19.64
CA ALA A 86 6.77 13.65 -21.05
C ALA A 86 5.77 14.60 -21.74
N GLY A 87 5.22 15.59 -21.03
CA GLY A 87 4.19 16.50 -21.55
C GLY A 87 2.80 15.88 -21.71
N LYS A 88 2.60 14.65 -21.20
CA LYS A 88 1.33 13.91 -21.27
C LYS A 88 0.45 14.26 -20.05
N THR A 89 -0.02 15.50 -19.99
CA THR A 89 -0.71 16.06 -18.81
C THR A 89 -1.97 15.28 -18.41
N GLU A 90 -2.77 14.82 -19.38
CA GLU A 90 -3.99 14.05 -19.10
C GLU A 90 -3.70 12.73 -18.36
N ARG A 91 -2.67 11.99 -18.79
CA ARG A 91 -2.24 10.75 -18.14
C ARG A 91 -1.65 10.97 -16.76
N ALA A 92 -0.91 12.09 -16.60
CA ALA A 92 -0.40 12.48 -15.30
C ALA A 92 -1.54 12.76 -14.31
N LEU A 93 -2.57 13.48 -14.74
CA LEU A 93 -3.77 13.73 -13.93
C LEU A 93 -4.52 12.44 -13.61
N GLN A 94 -4.67 11.53 -14.57
CA GLN A 94 -5.27 10.22 -14.35
C GLN A 94 -4.50 9.41 -13.29
N ALA A 95 -3.17 9.34 -13.39
CA ALA A 95 -2.34 8.62 -12.42
C ALA A 95 -2.43 9.23 -11.01
N LEU A 96 -2.56 10.55 -10.90
CA LEU A 96 -2.81 11.22 -9.63
C LEU A 96 -4.20 10.88 -9.05
N ALA A 97 -5.24 10.90 -9.88
CA ALA A 97 -6.59 10.51 -9.46
C ALA A 97 -6.64 9.05 -8.97
N GLU A 98 -5.98 8.13 -9.69
CA GLU A 98 -5.84 6.74 -9.24
C GLU A 98 -5.08 6.64 -7.89
N GLY A 99 -4.06 7.47 -7.69
CA GLY A 99 -3.34 7.56 -6.41
C GLY A 99 -4.21 8.10 -5.27
N GLU A 100 -5.05 9.09 -5.54
CA GLU A 100 -6.01 9.65 -4.59
C GLU A 100 -7.07 8.63 -4.18
N GLU A 101 -7.61 7.87 -5.14
CA GLU A 101 -8.54 6.77 -4.89
C GLU A 101 -7.93 5.68 -4.00
N LEU A 102 -6.66 5.32 -4.22
CA LEU A 102 -5.94 4.38 -3.34
C LEU A 102 -5.88 4.89 -1.89
N ILE A 103 -5.59 6.18 -1.69
CA ILE A 103 -5.52 6.80 -0.37
C ILE A 103 -6.91 6.83 0.28
N SER A 104 -7.92 7.29 -0.45
CA SER A 104 -9.31 7.35 0.02
C SER A 104 -9.82 5.97 0.41
N PHE A 105 -9.54 4.95 -0.40
CA PHE A 105 -9.87 3.56 -0.10
C PHE A 105 -9.17 3.06 1.18
N ARG A 106 -7.90 3.42 1.40
CA ARG A 106 -7.18 3.05 2.62
C ARG A 106 -7.73 3.78 3.85
N GLN A 107 -8.07 5.06 3.74
CA GLN A 107 -8.72 5.81 4.83
C GLN A 107 -10.05 5.17 5.21
N LYS A 108 -10.87 4.77 4.23
CA LYS A 108 -12.09 4.00 4.46
C LYS A 108 -11.83 2.68 5.18
N CYS A 109 -10.81 1.93 4.76
CA CYS A 109 -10.41 0.70 5.45
C CYS A 109 -10.03 0.95 6.93
N ILE A 110 -9.30 2.03 7.21
CA ILE A 110 -8.90 2.39 8.59
C ILE A 110 -10.14 2.70 9.43
N LEU A 111 -11.05 3.54 8.92
CA LEU A 111 -12.30 3.88 9.62
C LEU A 111 -13.19 2.66 9.85
N MET A 112 -13.26 1.74 8.88
CA MET A 112 -13.98 0.47 9.02
C MET A 112 -13.37 -0.41 10.11
N ALA A 113 -12.04 -0.53 10.15
CA ALA A 113 -11.35 -1.29 11.18
C ALA A 113 -11.50 -0.66 12.57
N ASP A 114 -11.55 0.66 12.67
CA ASP A 114 -11.72 1.38 13.95
C ASP A 114 -13.13 1.19 14.53
N LYS A 115 -14.16 1.25 13.67
CA LYS A 115 -15.57 1.07 14.08
C LYS A 115 -15.96 -0.40 14.33
N SER A 116 -15.25 -1.35 13.72
CA SER A 116 -15.56 -2.77 13.77
C SER A 116 -15.02 -3.45 15.03
N GLU A 117 -15.82 -4.31 15.67
CA GLU A 117 -15.35 -5.16 16.79
C GLU A 117 -14.36 -6.25 16.31
N ALA A 118 -14.46 -6.65 15.05
CA ALA A 118 -13.55 -7.62 14.42
C ALA A 118 -12.34 -6.92 13.76
N GLY A 119 -12.32 -5.59 13.71
CA GLY A 119 -11.20 -4.77 13.27
C GLY A 119 -10.78 -5.05 11.83
N TRP A 120 -9.47 -5.25 11.62
CA TRP A 120 -8.90 -5.53 10.30
C TRP A 120 -9.40 -6.82 9.64
N LEU A 121 -9.99 -7.76 10.40
CA LEU A 121 -10.63 -8.94 9.81
C LEU A 121 -11.86 -8.53 8.96
N THR A 122 -12.61 -7.52 9.38
CA THR A 122 -13.74 -6.98 8.61
C THR A 122 -13.25 -6.35 7.31
N VAL A 123 -12.14 -5.62 7.35
CA VAL A 123 -11.52 -5.04 6.15
C VAL A 123 -11.07 -6.12 5.18
N GLU A 124 -10.48 -7.21 5.68
CA GLU A 124 -10.04 -8.34 4.84
C GLU A 124 -11.23 -9.02 4.14
N GLU A 125 -12.35 -9.23 4.85
CA GLU A 125 -13.58 -9.77 4.27
C GLU A 125 -14.26 -8.79 3.30
N TYR A 126 -14.20 -7.49 3.58
CA TYR A 126 -14.70 -6.45 2.69
C TYR A 126 -13.94 -6.44 1.36
N LYS A 127 -12.60 -6.52 1.41
CA LYS A 127 -11.73 -6.56 0.22
C LYS A 127 -11.91 -7.83 -0.63
N LYS A 128 -12.14 -8.98 0.00
CA LYS A 128 -12.31 -10.28 -0.71
C LYS A 128 -13.57 -10.38 -1.57
N ASN A 129 -14.61 -9.60 -1.26
CA ASN A 129 -15.91 -9.74 -1.92
C ASN A 129 -16.20 -8.51 -2.80
N GLU A 130 -15.94 -8.64 -4.10
CA GLU A 130 -16.34 -7.67 -5.14
C GLU A 130 -17.80 -7.83 -5.59
N LEU A 131 -18.46 -8.91 -5.17
CA LEU A 131 -19.86 -9.18 -5.49
C LEU A 131 -20.80 -8.30 -4.66
N ALA A 132 -21.19 -7.19 -5.27
CA ALA A 132 -22.62 -6.92 -5.45
C ALA A 132 -22.80 -6.08 -6.71
N ASP A 133 -23.30 -6.71 -7.77
CA ASP A 133 -24.21 -5.98 -8.67
C ASP A 133 -25.20 -5.26 -7.75
N ASN A 134 -25.16 -3.92 -7.82
CA ASN A 134 -26.10 -2.94 -7.30
C ASN A 134 -26.60 -3.02 -5.83
N SER A 135 -25.77 -3.33 -4.83
CA SER A 135 -26.16 -3.21 -3.41
C SER A 135 -25.19 -2.37 -2.56
N ASP A 136 -25.62 -1.13 -2.28
CA ASP A 136 -25.33 -0.26 -1.13
C ASP A 136 -24.12 -0.64 -0.25
N ASP A 137 -23.11 0.22 -0.21
CA ASP A 137 -21.84 0.01 0.49
C ASP A 137 -22.02 -0.36 1.97
N GLU A 138 -23.05 0.19 2.61
CA GLU A 138 -23.44 -0.15 3.99
C GLU A 138 -23.76 -1.64 4.15
N LYS A 139 -24.49 -2.23 3.19
CA LYS A 139 -24.82 -3.66 3.19
C LYS A 139 -23.58 -4.51 3.01
N ARG A 140 -22.62 -4.06 2.18
CA ARG A 140 -21.33 -4.74 2.00
C ARG A 140 -20.53 -4.73 3.30
N MET A 141 -20.46 -3.58 3.99
CA MET A 141 -19.80 -3.45 5.29
C MET A 141 -20.45 -4.34 6.35
N PHE A 142 -21.78 -4.34 6.46
CA PHE A 142 -22.50 -5.19 7.41
C PHE A 142 -22.25 -6.69 7.18
N LYS A 143 -22.28 -7.16 5.93
CA LYS A 143 -21.97 -8.55 5.58
C LYS A 143 -20.54 -8.92 5.92
N ALA A 144 -19.58 -8.03 5.64
CA ALA A 144 -18.18 -8.22 6.00
C ALA A 144 -18.00 -8.35 7.52
N GLU A 145 -18.68 -7.51 8.30
CA GLU A 145 -18.66 -7.54 9.77
C GLU A 145 -19.18 -8.87 10.31
N MET A 146 -20.33 -9.33 9.82
CA MET A 146 -20.93 -10.60 10.26
C MET A 146 -20.00 -11.79 9.97
N ARG A 147 -19.37 -11.81 8.79
CA ARG A 147 -18.39 -12.84 8.41
C ARG A 147 -17.14 -12.78 9.27
N ALA A 148 -16.61 -11.59 9.51
CA ALA A 148 -15.43 -11.40 10.35
C ALA A 148 -15.68 -11.76 11.81
N LYS A 149 -16.84 -11.41 12.39
CA LYS A 149 -17.24 -11.83 13.74
C LYS A 149 -17.36 -13.36 13.85
N LYS A 150 -17.95 -14.02 12.83
CA LYS A 150 -18.02 -15.49 12.79
C LYS A 150 -16.63 -16.11 12.74
N ALA A 151 -15.76 -15.64 11.86
CA ALA A 151 -14.38 -16.13 11.74
C ALA A 151 -13.56 -15.91 13.03
N LYS A 152 -13.74 -14.76 13.70
CA LYS A 152 -13.09 -14.45 14.98
C LYS A 152 -13.53 -15.43 16.08
N LYS A 153 -14.84 -15.69 16.21
CA LYS A 153 -15.39 -16.67 17.17
C LYS A 153 -14.90 -18.09 16.91
N GLU A 154 -14.94 -18.54 15.65
CA GLU A 154 -14.45 -19.88 15.27
C GLU A 154 -12.96 -20.05 15.56
N ASN A 155 -12.14 -19.03 15.30
CA ASN A 155 -10.72 -19.06 15.60
C ASN A 155 -10.44 -19.07 17.11
N GLU A 156 -11.21 -18.32 17.89
CA GLU A 156 -11.13 -18.32 19.35
C GLU A 156 -11.49 -19.69 19.94
N GLU A 157 -12.57 -20.31 19.45
CA GLU A 157 -12.97 -21.66 19.87
C GLU A 157 -11.91 -22.71 19.53
N LYS A 158 -11.33 -22.66 18.33
CA LYS A 158 -10.21 -23.52 17.92
C LYS A 158 -9.02 -23.36 18.86
N ARG A 159 -8.64 -22.13 19.20
CA ARG A 159 -7.57 -21.82 20.15
C ARG A 159 -7.88 -22.33 21.56
N ARG A 160 -9.14 -22.26 22.01
CA ARG A 160 -9.57 -22.77 23.31
C ARG A 160 -9.44 -24.30 23.39
N LYS A 161 -9.85 -25.01 22.34
CA LYS A 161 -9.73 -26.48 22.22
C LYS A 161 -8.26 -26.94 22.17
N THR A 162 -7.38 -26.22 21.48
CA THR A 162 -5.93 -26.55 21.45
C THR A 162 -5.19 -26.12 22.72
N GLY A 163 -5.62 -25.06 23.40
CA GLY A 163 -5.03 -24.60 24.66
C GLY A 163 -5.31 -25.52 25.86
N GLN A 164 -6.44 -26.24 25.86
CA GLN A 164 -6.77 -27.24 26.89
C GLN A 164 -5.83 -28.45 26.86
N ALA A 165 -5.38 -28.87 25.67
CA ALA A 165 -4.46 -30.01 25.51
C ALA A 165 -3.04 -29.77 26.06
N LYS A 166 -2.64 -28.50 26.29
CA LYS A 166 -1.32 -28.13 26.83
C LYS A 166 -1.31 -27.88 28.35
N ARG A 167 -2.46 -27.82 29.01
CA ARG A 167 -2.55 -27.63 30.48
C ARG A 167 -2.68 -28.93 31.28
N SER A 168 -2.77 -30.08 30.60
CA SER A 168 -2.85 -31.40 31.20
C SER A 168 -1.48 -32.08 31.41
N PHE A 169 -0.37 -31.40 31.09
CA PHE A 169 0.97 -31.88 31.39
C PHE A 169 1.62 -30.93 32.40
N ASP A 170 1.97 -31.49 33.56
CA ASP A 170 2.63 -30.87 34.72
C ASP A 170 1.75 -30.13 35.74
N LYS A 171 1.34 -30.86 36.78
CA LYS A 171 0.82 -30.31 38.05
C LYS A 171 1.82 -30.54 39.19
N SER A 172 3.12 -30.66 38.88
CA SER A 172 4.12 -31.13 39.86
C SER A 172 5.23 -30.11 40.16
N PHE A 173 5.34 -29.01 39.43
CA PHE A 173 6.36 -27.99 39.73
C PHE A 173 5.78 -26.76 40.45
N GLN A 174 5.84 -26.75 41.79
CA GLN A 174 5.76 -25.51 42.56
C GLN A 174 7.11 -24.80 42.49
N PRO A 175 7.21 -23.57 41.94
CA PRO A 175 8.43 -22.80 42.11
C PRO A 175 8.46 -22.21 43.53
N PRO A 176 9.60 -22.27 44.25
CA PRO A 176 9.69 -21.66 45.56
C PRO A 176 9.64 -20.14 45.43
N VAL A 177 8.85 -19.53 46.31
CA VAL A 177 8.77 -18.10 46.56
C VAL A 177 10.17 -17.50 46.73
N ARG A 178 10.56 -16.55 45.87
CA ARG A 178 11.81 -15.79 46.06
C ARG A 178 11.55 -14.63 47.01
N PHE A 179 12.11 -14.78 48.21
CA PHE A 179 12.41 -13.72 49.15
C PHE A 179 13.15 -12.55 48.48
N TYR A 180 12.77 -11.33 48.85
CA TYR A 180 13.53 -10.12 48.54
C TYR A 180 14.91 -10.18 49.19
N GLY A 181 15.96 -10.06 48.39
CA GLY A 181 17.35 -9.99 48.85
C GLY A 181 18.23 -9.33 47.81
N ASN A 182 18.69 -8.11 48.13
CA ASN A 182 19.74 -7.38 47.42
C ASN A 182 21.02 -8.22 47.34
N ALA A 183 21.57 -8.43 46.14
CA ALA A 183 23.01 -8.61 45.94
C ALA A 183 23.40 -8.45 44.45
N THR A 184 24.15 -7.39 44.19
CA THR A 184 25.26 -7.27 43.21
C THR A 184 25.03 -7.80 41.78
N SER A 185 24.82 -6.86 40.87
CA SER A 185 24.77 -7.03 39.42
C SER A 185 26.07 -7.60 38.83
N SER A 186 26.06 -8.87 38.42
CA SER A 186 26.97 -9.39 37.39
C SER A 186 26.20 -9.44 36.06
N VAL A 187 26.41 -8.40 35.24
CA VAL A 187 25.81 -8.25 33.92
C VAL A 187 26.43 -9.27 32.98
N THR A 188 25.80 -10.42 32.81
CA THR A 188 25.99 -11.23 31.60
C THR A 188 25.17 -10.57 30.49
N SER A 189 25.85 -9.80 29.63
CA SER A 189 25.27 -9.13 28.48
C SER A 189 24.65 -10.14 27.52
N ALA A 190 23.35 -10.39 27.68
CA ALA A 190 22.55 -11.01 26.65
C ALA A 190 22.60 -10.10 25.41
N LYS A 191 23.31 -10.54 24.36
CA LYS A 191 23.40 -9.83 23.08
C LYS A 191 21.99 -9.55 22.58
N LYS A 192 21.60 -8.27 22.51
CA LYS A 192 20.31 -7.88 21.93
C LYS A 192 20.31 -8.23 20.44
N PRO A 193 19.21 -8.80 19.89
CA PRO A 193 19.16 -9.16 18.49
C PRO A 193 19.15 -7.92 17.59
N GLY A 194 20.01 -7.94 16.56
CA GLY A 194 20.09 -6.91 15.51
C GLY A 194 21.30 -5.98 15.60
N ASN A 195 21.54 -5.25 14.51
CA ASN A 195 22.64 -4.31 14.35
C ASN A 195 22.22 -2.89 14.78
N CYS A 196 23.16 -2.14 15.36
CA CYS A 196 22.96 -0.73 15.71
C CYS A 196 22.75 0.12 14.45
N PHE A 197 21.65 0.88 14.39
CA PHE A 197 21.33 1.75 13.25
C PHE A 197 22.30 2.93 13.01
N ALA A 198 23.23 3.21 13.92
CA ALA A 198 24.21 4.27 13.75
C ALA A 198 25.60 3.76 13.32
N CYS A 199 26.05 2.63 13.85
CA CYS A 199 27.39 2.10 13.58
C CYS A 199 27.42 0.73 12.90
N GLY A 200 26.28 0.07 12.75
CA GLY A 200 26.17 -1.26 12.14
C GLY A 200 26.60 -2.43 13.04
N GLU A 201 27.10 -2.20 14.25
CA GLU A 201 27.60 -3.27 15.14
C GLU A 201 26.48 -3.92 15.96
N GLU A 202 26.60 -5.22 16.23
CA GLU A 202 25.65 -5.99 17.05
C GLU A 202 25.82 -5.74 18.56
N GLY A 203 24.79 -6.06 19.35
CA GLY A 203 24.86 -6.03 20.81
C GLY A 203 24.37 -4.74 21.49
N HIS A 204 24.05 -3.68 20.74
CA HIS A 204 23.49 -2.43 21.28
C HIS A 204 22.53 -1.73 20.30
N TRP A 205 21.67 -0.83 20.79
CA TRP A 205 20.80 0.00 19.95
C TRP A 205 21.38 1.42 19.81
N ARG A 206 20.90 2.20 18.83
CA ARG A 206 21.37 3.59 18.59
C ARG A 206 21.41 4.44 19.87
N GLY A 207 20.40 4.32 20.73
CA GLY A 207 20.31 5.07 21.98
C GLY A 207 21.38 4.74 23.02
N THR A 208 22.00 3.56 22.92
CA THR A 208 23.08 3.09 23.78
C THR A 208 24.37 2.87 22.99
N CYS A 209 24.52 3.56 21.85
CA CYS A 209 25.68 3.37 20.99
C CYS A 209 26.91 4.02 21.61
N PRO A 210 27.98 3.26 21.91
CA PRO A 210 29.21 3.80 22.48
C PRO A 210 29.91 4.77 21.52
N LYS A 211 29.64 4.67 20.20
CA LYS A 211 30.14 5.64 19.20
C LYS A 211 29.35 6.95 19.18
N LEU A 212 28.14 7.00 19.76
CA LEU A 212 27.31 8.21 19.86
C LEU A 212 27.35 8.86 21.25
N SER A 213 27.71 8.11 22.30
CA SER A 213 27.83 8.67 23.67
C SER A 213 28.91 9.73 23.79
N GLY A 214 29.91 9.74 22.90
CA GLY A 214 30.94 10.79 22.83
C GLY A 214 30.49 12.12 22.20
N PHE A 215 29.30 12.20 21.58
CA PHE A 215 28.86 13.38 20.82
C PHE A 215 27.79 14.23 21.52
N ARG A 216 27.32 13.81 22.71
CA ARG A 216 26.25 14.51 23.45
C ARG A 216 26.69 15.80 24.17
N GLN A 217 27.97 16.16 24.21
CA GLN A 217 28.45 17.34 24.95
C GLN A 217 28.61 18.64 24.14
N ARG A 218 28.18 18.70 22.87
CA ARG A 218 28.34 19.91 22.02
C ARG A 218 27.06 20.45 21.37
N GLY A 219 25.92 20.29 22.05
CA GLY A 219 24.61 20.71 21.55
C GLY A 219 23.76 21.52 22.54
N GLN A 220 24.37 22.17 23.53
CA GLN A 220 23.71 23.13 24.42
C GLN A 220 24.46 24.46 24.42
N GLN A 221 24.29 25.25 23.37
CA GLN A 221 24.57 26.69 23.39
C GLN A 221 23.96 27.30 22.12
N PHE A 222 22.64 27.39 22.05
CA PHE A 222 21.93 28.36 21.22
C PHE A 222 20.46 28.31 21.65
N ASP A 223 20.19 28.85 22.84
CA ASP A 223 18.87 29.30 23.26
C ASP A 223 19.04 30.09 24.55
N THR A 224 19.41 31.37 24.42
CA THR A 224 19.04 32.45 25.34
C THR A 224 19.49 33.78 24.71
N MET A 225 18.64 34.80 24.88
CA MET A 225 18.74 36.18 24.36
C MET A 225 18.24 36.31 22.90
N SER A 226 17.09 36.91 22.60
CA SER A 226 16.65 38.21 23.10
C SER A 226 15.13 38.38 22.97
N SER A 227 14.47 38.66 24.09
CA SER A 227 13.16 39.32 24.15
C SER A 227 13.13 40.14 25.42
N LYS A 228 13.52 41.42 25.32
CA LYS A 228 13.05 42.50 26.19
C LYS A 228 12.98 43.79 25.37
N LYS A 229 11.76 44.37 25.38
CA LYS A 229 11.36 45.64 24.78
C LYS A 229 12.06 46.82 25.48
N LEU A 230 12.48 47.80 24.69
CA LEU A 230 12.12 49.22 24.77
C LEU A 230 12.46 49.88 23.43
#